data_AF-A0A317CRL9-F1
#
_entry.id   AF-A0A317CRL9-F1
#
_cell.length_a   1.000
_cell.length_b   1.000
_cell.length_c   1.000
_cell.angle_alpha   90.00
_cell.angle_beta   90.00
_cell.angle_gamma   90.00
#
_symmetry.space_group_name_H-M   'P 1'
#
loop_
_entity.id
_entity.type
_entity.pdbx_description
1 polymer ?
#
loop_
_entity_poly.entity_id
_entity_poly.type
_entity_poly.pdbx_seq_one_letter_code
_entity_poly.pdbx_strand_id
1 'polypeptide(L)'
;MRRSAIERLLPAAYQRACVPGSVLWALLEVMEGLHAPDEEILAEVDALFDPYRAPDSLVVRLTRWVAMDHVVASPRPDAPLPLPVGRLRDLVANGALLARWRGTPYGMRRALEVATGVSGFALDEPADRPFHVVVRVPAAAAGQLAVITRIVEAEKPASTTVEIVVAEESS
;
A
#
# COMPACT_ATOMS: atom_id res chain seq x y z
N MET A 1 25.13 7.91 12.82
CA MET A 1 26.02 6.92 13.46
C MET A 1 26.79 7.60 14.58
N ARG A 2 26.95 6.97 15.75
CA ARG A 2 27.65 7.60 16.90
C ARG A 2 29.15 7.79 16.63
N ARG A 3 29.76 8.87 17.13
CA ARG A 3 31.20 9.17 17.07
C ARG A 3 32.06 7.98 17.47
N SER A 4 31.70 7.32 18.58
CA SER A 4 32.40 6.15 19.10
C SER A 4 32.34 4.93 18.18
N ALA A 5 31.30 4.80 17.36
CA ALA A 5 31.23 3.77 16.34
C ALA A 5 32.11 4.12 15.13
N ILE A 6 32.14 5.39 14.71
CA ILE A 6 33.01 5.87 13.63
C ILE A 6 34.49 5.67 14.01
N GLU A 7 34.87 6.04 15.24
CA GLU A 7 36.23 5.89 15.76
C GLU A 7 36.75 4.45 15.64
N ARG A 8 35.93 3.45 15.99
CA ARG A 8 36.29 2.03 15.91
C ARG A 8 36.57 1.54 14.48
N LEU A 9 36.06 2.23 13.47
CA LEU A 9 36.27 1.91 12.07
C LEU A 9 37.58 2.50 11.51
N LEU A 10 38.23 3.40 12.26
CA LEU A 10 39.48 4.04 11.83
C LEU A 10 40.70 3.13 12.08
N PRO A 11 41.81 3.31 11.35
CA PRO A 11 43.07 2.67 11.68
C PRO A 11 43.55 2.96 13.10
N ALA A 12 44.26 2.02 13.72
CA ALA A 12 44.70 2.09 15.12
C ALA A 12 45.51 3.36 15.48
N ALA A 13 46.26 3.93 14.52
CA ALA A 13 46.98 5.18 14.72
C ALA A 13 46.03 6.37 14.96
N TYR A 14 44.91 6.43 14.23
CA TYR A 14 43.89 7.49 14.39
C TYR A 14 43.06 7.28 15.64
N GLN A 15 42.73 6.04 16.00
CA GLN A 15 42.06 5.74 17.27
C GLN A 15 42.87 6.26 18.46
N ARG A 16 44.19 6.01 18.48
CA ARG A 16 45.08 6.55 19.54
C ARG A 16 45.17 8.07 19.55
N ALA A 17 44.99 8.73 18.41
CA ALA A 17 45.01 10.19 18.28
C ALA A 17 43.64 10.85 18.58
N CYS A 18 42.57 10.05 18.69
CA CYS A 18 41.21 10.52 18.97
C CYS A 18 40.98 10.75 20.47
N VAL A 19 41.68 11.72 21.04
CA VAL A 19 41.51 12.13 22.45
C VAL A 19 40.57 13.34 22.57
N PRO A 20 39.86 13.51 23.70
CA PRO A 20 38.99 14.66 23.93
C PRO A 20 39.71 16.00 23.65
N GLY A 21 39.08 16.86 22.85
CA GLY A 21 39.62 18.16 22.46
C GLY A 21 40.61 18.14 21.28
N SER A 22 40.93 16.98 20.70
CA SER A 22 41.75 16.92 19.48
C SER A 22 40.96 17.35 18.23
N VAL A 23 41.66 17.74 17.16
CA VAL A 23 41.03 18.06 15.86
C VAL A 23 40.25 16.85 15.32
N LEU A 24 40.82 15.65 15.48
CA LEU A 24 40.15 14.42 15.05
C LEU A 24 38.87 14.18 15.87
N TRP A 25 38.88 14.46 17.18
CA TRP A 25 37.68 14.37 18.01
C TRP A 25 36.57 15.29 17.51
N ALA A 26 36.89 16.57 17.28
CA ALA A 26 35.94 17.56 16.75
C ALA A 26 35.41 17.17 15.36
N LEU A 27 36.28 16.64 14.49
CA LEU A 27 35.87 16.18 13.17
C LEU A 27 34.88 15.01 13.27
N LEU A 28 35.11 14.05 14.17
CA LEU A 28 34.19 12.93 14.36
C LEU A 28 32.85 13.37 14.99
N GLU A 29 32.84 14.40 15.85
CA GLU A 29 31.60 15.01 16.33
C GLU A 29 30.81 15.67 15.19
N VAL A 30 31.48 16.38 14.29
CA VAL A 30 30.85 16.94 13.08
C VAL A 30 30.29 15.81 12.21
N MET A 31 31.03 14.73 12.00
CA MET A 31 30.54 13.58 11.23
C MET A 31 29.30 12.92 11.88
N GLU A 32 29.28 12.75 13.21
CA GLU A 32 28.08 12.28 13.92
C GLU A 32 26.89 13.23 13.66
N GLY A 33 27.11 14.54 13.77
CA GLY A 33 26.08 15.55 13.52
C GLY A 33 25.54 15.53 12.09
N LEU A 34 26.40 15.35 11.09
CA LEU A 34 25.99 15.25 9.68
C LEU A 34 25.14 14.00 9.40
N HIS A 35 25.37 12.91 10.13
CA HIS A 35 24.58 11.69 10.00
C HIS A 35 23.28 11.69 10.82
N ALA A 36 23.09 12.63 11.75
CA ALA A 36 21.93 12.62 12.64
C ALA A 36 20.58 12.64 11.90
N PRO A 37 20.36 13.47 10.85
CA PRO A 37 19.08 13.48 10.13
C PRO A 37 18.75 12.14 9.45
N ASP A 38 19.76 11.48 8.86
CA ASP A 38 19.55 10.18 8.21
C ASP A 38 19.23 9.09 9.25
N GLU A 39 19.90 9.12 10.41
CA GLU A 39 19.61 8.19 11.51
C GLU A 39 18.21 8.40 12.10
N GLU A 40 17.73 9.64 12.17
CA GLU A 40 16.35 9.94 12.59
C GLU A 40 15.33 9.33 11.62
N ILE A 41 15.57 9.46 10.31
CA ILE A 41 14.73 8.83 9.27
C ILE A 41 14.79 7.30 9.40
N LEU A 42 15.98 6.73 9.56
CA LEU A 42 16.16 5.28 9.68
C LEU A 42 15.54 4.72 10.97
N ALA A 43 15.54 5.49 12.06
CA ALA A 43 14.88 5.11 13.31
C ALA A 43 13.35 4.99 13.15
N GLU A 44 12.77 5.69 12.17
CA GLU A 44 11.35 5.64 11.84
C GLU A 44 11.06 4.89 10.53
N VAL A 45 11.98 4.04 10.05
CA VAL A 45 11.82 3.34 8.77
C VAL A 45 10.53 2.51 8.69
N ASP A 46 10.08 1.94 9.81
CA ASP A 46 8.84 1.17 9.88
C ASP A 46 7.59 2.03 9.54
N ALA A 47 7.64 3.33 9.83
CA ALA A 47 6.56 4.27 9.50
C ALA A 47 6.36 4.42 7.98
N LEU A 48 7.37 4.10 7.17
CA LEU A 48 7.28 4.10 5.71
C LEU A 48 6.43 2.92 5.19
N PHE A 49 6.28 1.86 5.97
CA PHE A 49 5.50 0.67 5.60
C PHE A 49 4.15 0.61 6.30
N ASP A 50 3.96 1.39 7.38
CA ASP A 50 2.67 1.55 8.04
C ASP A 50 1.69 2.32 7.12
N PRO A 51 0.57 1.70 6.71
CA PRO A 51 -0.38 2.30 5.77
C PRO A 51 -0.98 3.62 6.24
N TYR A 52 -1.01 3.90 7.54
CA TYR A 52 -1.60 5.11 8.12
C TYR A 52 -0.57 6.16 8.52
N ARG A 53 0.73 5.82 8.51
CA ARG A 53 1.83 6.76 8.78
C ARG A 53 2.67 7.09 7.54
N ALA A 54 2.68 6.22 6.54
CA ALA A 54 3.46 6.42 5.33
C ALA A 54 3.02 7.70 4.58
N PRO A 55 3.94 8.41 3.89
CA PRO A 55 3.58 9.51 3.00
C PRO A 55 2.62 9.07 1.88
N ASP A 56 1.72 9.96 1.46
CA ASP A 56 0.69 9.65 0.45
C ASP A 56 1.28 9.07 -0.86
N SER A 57 2.39 9.63 -1.34
CA SER A 57 3.08 9.15 -2.54
C SER A 57 3.60 7.72 -2.38
N LEU A 58 4.00 7.33 -1.17
CA LEU A 58 4.49 6.00 -0.87
C LEU A 58 3.33 5.00 -0.74
N VAL A 59 2.19 5.40 -0.17
CA VAL A 59 0.98 4.55 -0.09
C VAL A 59 0.58 4.06 -1.49
N VAL A 60 0.60 4.96 -2.49
CA VAL A 60 0.32 4.58 -3.88
C VAL A 60 1.28 3.47 -4.35
N ARG A 61 2.57 3.56 -4.03
CA ARG A 61 3.54 2.50 -4.35
C ARG A 61 3.30 1.21 -3.57
N LEU A 62 2.90 1.30 -2.30
CA LEU A 62 2.60 0.14 -1.44
C LEU A 62 1.43 -0.68 -2.00
N THR A 63 0.48 -0.07 -2.72
CA THR A 63 -0.59 -0.84 -3.40
C THR A 63 -0.05 -1.93 -4.32
N ARG A 64 1.08 -1.68 -5.01
CA ARG A 64 1.73 -2.67 -5.88
C ARG A 64 2.34 -3.82 -5.07
N TRP A 65 2.81 -3.54 -3.86
CA TRP A 65 3.41 -4.57 -3.00
C TRP A 65 2.35 -5.55 -2.48
N VAL A 66 1.12 -5.07 -2.28
CA VAL A 66 -0.02 -5.89 -1.88
C VAL A 66 -0.89 -6.35 -3.06
N ALA A 67 -0.40 -6.23 -4.29
CA ALA A 67 -1.10 -6.62 -5.52
C ALA A 67 -2.49 -5.99 -5.69
N MET A 68 -2.62 -4.72 -5.32
CA MET A 68 -3.81 -3.87 -5.45
C MET A 68 -3.57 -2.67 -6.37
N ASP A 69 -2.48 -2.62 -7.13
CA ASP A 69 -2.13 -1.52 -8.03
C ASP A 69 -3.13 -1.32 -9.19
N HIS A 70 -3.93 -2.33 -9.51
CA HIS A 70 -5.00 -2.24 -10.50
C HIS A 70 -6.06 -1.17 -10.17
N VAL A 71 -6.21 -0.75 -8.90
CA VAL A 71 -7.14 0.33 -8.49
C VAL A 71 -6.63 1.73 -8.84
N VAL A 72 -5.31 1.92 -8.94
CA VAL A 72 -4.66 3.21 -9.19
C VAL A 72 -4.75 3.62 -10.67
N ALA A 73 -5.02 2.65 -11.56
CA ALA A 73 -4.87 2.77 -13.02
C ALA A 73 -3.41 3.06 -13.42
N SER A 74 -3.07 2.97 -14.70
CA SER A 74 -1.73 3.35 -15.16
C SER A 74 -1.51 4.84 -14.83
N PRO A 75 -0.62 5.18 -13.88
CA PRO A 75 -0.56 6.53 -13.36
C PRO A 75 0.13 7.40 -14.40
N ARG A 76 -0.66 8.21 -15.11
CA ARG A 76 -0.10 9.45 -15.67
C ARG A 76 0.20 10.35 -14.47
N PRO A 77 1.41 10.95 -14.37
CA PRO A 77 1.80 11.77 -13.22
C PRO A 77 0.78 12.86 -12.86
N ASP A 78 0.09 13.40 -13.87
CA ASP A 78 -0.83 14.52 -13.73
C ASP A 78 -2.31 14.11 -13.60
N ALA A 79 -2.61 12.80 -13.62
CA ALA A 79 -3.99 12.33 -13.50
C ALA A 79 -4.40 12.19 -12.03
N PRO A 80 -5.61 12.64 -11.65
CA PRO A 80 -6.12 12.41 -10.31
C PRO A 80 -6.25 10.91 -10.03
N LEU A 81 -5.97 10.53 -8.78
CA LEU A 81 -6.14 9.15 -8.35
C LEU A 81 -7.62 8.73 -8.47
N PRO A 82 -7.92 7.52 -8.98
CA PRO A 82 -9.29 7.04 -9.10
C PRO A 82 -10.00 6.84 -7.75
N LEU A 83 -9.22 6.71 -6.67
CA LEU A 83 -9.70 6.57 -5.30
C LEU A 83 -9.00 7.60 -4.40
N PRO A 84 -9.69 8.10 -3.35
CA PRO A 84 -9.04 8.89 -2.31
C PRO A 84 -7.89 8.12 -1.66
N VAL A 85 -6.83 8.81 -1.25
CA VAL A 85 -5.66 8.17 -0.61
C VAL A 85 -6.05 7.36 0.62
N GLY A 86 -7.03 7.81 1.41
CA GLY A 86 -7.55 7.04 2.55
C GLY A 86 -8.01 5.62 2.18
N ARG A 87 -8.66 5.45 1.02
CA ARG A 87 -9.05 4.11 0.52
C ARG A 87 -7.86 3.27 0.09
N LEU A 88 -6.82 3.90 -0.45
CA LEU A 88 -5.57 3.20 -0.76
C LEU A 88 -4.89 2.72 0.53
N ARG A 89 -4.90 3.53 1.59
CA ARG A 89 -4.40 3.13 2.93
C ARG A 89 -5.16 1.92 3.46
N ASP A 90 -6.49 1.95 3.38
CA ASP A 90 -7.34 0.83 3.79
C ASP A 90 -7.01 -0.45 3.00
N LEU A 91 -6.80 -0.34 1.68
CA LEU A 91 -6.42 -1.48 0.83
C LEU A 91 -5.05 -2.04 1.19
N VAL A 92 -4.05 -1.19 1.44
CA VAL A 92 -2.71 -1.64 1.86
C VAL A 92 -2.79 -2.31 3.23
N ALA A 93 -3.53 -1.74 4.18
CA ALA A 93 -3.74 -2.33 5.51
C ALA A 93 -4.43 -3.70 5.46
N ASN A 94 -5.32 -3.92 4.49
CA ASN A 94 -6.01 -5.19 4.29
C ASN A 94 -5.28 -6.12 3.31
N GLY A 95 -4.12 -5.74 2.78
CA GLY A 95 -3.45 -6.44 1.67
C GLY A 95 -3.21 -7.93 1.93
N ALA A 96 -2.72 -8.30 3.12
CA ALA A 96 -2.50 -9.70 3.49
C ALA A 96 -3.81 -10.51 3.56
N LEU A 97 -4.90 -9.91 4.07
CA LEU A 97 -6.21 -10.53 4.11
C LEU A 97 -6.75 -10.75 2.69
N LEU A 98 -6.65 -9.73 1.83
CA LEU A 98 -7.14 -9.82 0.45
C LEU A 98 -6.32 -10.86 -0.35
N ALA A 99 -5.01 -10.90 -0.18
CA ALA A 99 -4.16 -11.91 -0.82
C ALA A 99 -4.53 -13.34 -0.40
N ARG A 100 -4.83 -13.56 0.89
CA ARG A 100 -5.27 -14.86 1.41
C ARG A 100 -6.55 -15.37 0.75
N TRP A 101 -7.46 -14.48 0.39
CA TRP A 101 -8.79 -14.82 -0.14
C TRP A 101 -8.96 -14.48 -1.62
N ARG A 102 -7.88 -14.19 -2.34
CA ARG A 102 -7.88 -13.91 -3.77
C ARG A 102 -8.59 -15.02 -4.55
N GLY A 103 -9.40 -14.65 -5.54
CA GLY A 103 -10.16 -15.59 -6.36
C GLY A 103 -11.39 -16.20 -5.68
N THR A 104 -11.73 -15.79 -4.46
CA THR A 104 -12.95 -16.25 -3.76
C THR A 104 -14.04 -15.16 -3.74
N PRO A 105 -15.33 -15.52 -3.65
CA PRO A 105 -16.39 -14.54 -3.48
C PRO A 105 -16.24 -13.67 -2.23
N TYR A 106 -15.69 -14.24 -1.16
CA TYR A 106 -15.40 -13.48 0.07
C TYR A 106 -14.31 -12.43 -0.18
N GLY A 107 -13.17 -12.82 -0.77
CA GLY A 107 -12.06 -11.90 -1.04
C GLY A 107 -12.46 -10.78 -2.01
N MET A 108 -13.17 -11.11 -3.09
CA MET A 108 -13.65 -10.13 -4.06
C MET A 108 -14.65 -9.15 -3.42
N ARG A 109 -15.62 -9.63 -2.63
CA ARG A 109 -16.53 -8.75 -1.88
C ARG A 109 -15.76 -7.81 -0.96
N ARG A 110 -14.81 -8.33 -0.17
CA ARG A 110 -14.01 -7.51 0.74
C ARG A 110 -13.16 -6.48 0.00
N ALA A 111 -12.56 -6.83 -1.13
CA ALA A 111 -11.81 -5.88 -1.96
C ALA A 111 -12.70 -4.73 -2.45
N LEU A 112 -13.90 -5.05 -2.94
CA LEU A 112 -14.88 -4.04 -3.40
C LEU A 112 -15.33 -3.12 -2.27
N GLU A 113 -15.66 -3.67 -1.10
CA GLU A 113 -16.10 -2.89 0.06
C GLU A 113 -15.00 -1.98 0.60
N VAL A 114 -13.76 -2.48 0.69
CA VAL A 114 -12.62 -1.69 1.16
C VAL A 114 -12.27 -0.58 0.18
N ALA A 115 -12.23 -0.88 -1.13
CA ALA A 115 -11.88 0.09 -2.15
C ALA A 115 -12.93 1.20 -2.29
N THR A 116 -14.21 0.83 -2.30
CA THR A 116 -15.31 1.79 -2.55
C THR A 116 -15.80 2.46 -1.27
N GLY A 117 -15.58 1.83 -0.12
CA GLY A 117 -16.18 2.24 1.15
C GLY A 117 -17.65 1.89 1.32
N VAL A 118 -18.23 1.16 0.37
CA VAL A 118 -19.66 0.82 0.35
C VAL A 118 -19.81 -0.67 0.63
N SER A 119 -20.65 -1.01 1.61
CA SER A 119 -21.02 -2.41 1.90
C SER A 119 -22.19 -2.89 1.04
N GLY A 120 -22.39 -4.20 0.98
CA GLY A 120 -23.61 -4.78 0.41
C GLY A 120 -23.47 -5.28 -1.03
N PHE A 121 -22.25 -5.39 -1.54
CA PHE A 121 -21.99 -6.13 -2.77
C PHE A 121 -22.45 -7.58 -2.63
N ALA A 122 -23.18 -8.08 -3.62
CA ALA A 122 -23.56 -9.50 -3.71
C ALA A 122 -22.84 -10.15 -4.88
N LEU A 123 -22.39 -11.39 -4.67
CA LEU A 123 -21.73 -12.20 -5.69
C LEU A 123 -22.52 -13.49 -5.80
N ASP A 124 -23.22 -13.66 -6.92
CA ASP A 124 -24.03 -14.83 -7.20
C ASP A 124 -23.30 -15.71 -8.22
N GLU A 125 -23.29 -17.02 -7.98
CA GLU A 125 -22.79 -18.04 -8.92
C GLU A 125 -24.00 -18.87 -9.38
N PRO A 126 -24.63 -18.53 -10.51
CA PRO A 126 -25.84 -19.20 -10.98
C PRO A 126 -25.56 -20.67 -11.31
N ALA A 127 -26.35 -21.59 -10.74
CA ALA A 127 -26.15 -23.03 -10.92
C ALA A 127 -26.30 -23.49 -12.38
N ASP A 128 -27.04 -22.73 -13.19
CA ASP A 128 -27.26 -22.95 -14.62
C ASP A 128 -26.13 -22.41 -15.51
N ARG A 129 -25.22 -21.58 -14.96
CA ARG A 129 -24.06 -21.01 -15.67
C ARG A 129 -22.76 -21.31 -14.91
N PRO A 130 -22.16 -22.50 -15.11
CA PRO A 130 -20.89 -22.86 -14.47
C PRO A 130 -19.78 -21.86 -14.80
N PHE A 131 -18.91 -21.57 -13.82
CA PHE A 131 -17.79 -20.61 -13.96
C PHE A 131 -18.24 -19.20 -14.37
N HIS A 132 -19.42 -18.79 -13.91
CA HIS A 132 -19.96 -17.45 -14.12
C HIS A 132 -20.31 -16.79 -12.78
N VAL A 133 -19.85 -15.56 -12.57
CA VAL A 133 -20.15 -14.77 -11.38
C VAL A 133 -20.94 -13.53 -11.78
N VAL A 134 -22.04 -13.27 -11.09
CA VAL A 134 -22.80 -12.01 -11.21
C VAL A 134 -22.48 -11.15 -9.99
N VAL A 135 -21.80 -10.02 -10.23
CA VAL A 135 -21.46 -9.04 -9.19
C VAL A 135 -22.54 -7.97 -9.17
N ARG A 136 -23.34 -7.93 -8.10
CA ARG A 136 -24.34 -6.89 -7.86
C ARG A 136 -23.72 -5.73 -7.09
N VAL A 137 -23.69 -4.58 -7.74
CA VAL A 137 -23.14 -3.32 -7.23
C VAL A 137 -24.25 -2.55 -6.53
N PRO A 138 -24.09 -2.16 -5.25
CA PRO A 138 -25.05 -1.28 -4.57
C PRO A 138 -25.17 0.06 -5.30
N ALA A 139 -26.37 0.67 -5.31
CA ALA A 139 -26.60 1.96 -5.98
C ALA A 139 -25.62 3.06 -5.51
N ALA A 140 -25.29 3.08 -4.22
CA ALA A 140 -24.31 4.00 -3.64
C ALA A 140 -22.88 3.88 -4.23
N ALA A 141 -22.55 2.74 -4.86
CA ALA A 141 -21.26 2.50 -5.51
C ALA A 141 -21.32 2.63 -7.04
N ALA A 142 -22.47 2.98 -7.63
CA ALA A 142 -22.64 3.10 -9.08
C ALA A 142 -21.70 4.13 -9.72
N GLY A 143 -21.34 5.21 -9.00
CA GLY A 143 -20.37 6.20 -9.46
C GLY A 143 -18.92 5.68 -9.57
N GLN A 144 -18.64 4.48 -9.07
CA GLN A 144 -17.28 3.90 -8.99
C GLN A 144 -17.09 2.69 -9.92
N LEU A 145 -17.97 2.49 -10.90
CA LEU A 145 -17.95 1.31 -11.80
C LEU A 145 -16.60 1.07 -12.45
N ALA A 146 -15.87 2.11 -12.88
CA ALA A 146 -14.56 1.95 -13.50
C ALA A 146 -13.49 1.33 -12.57
N VAL A 147 -13.56 1.60 -11.26
CA VAL A 147 -12.68 0.96 -10.26
C VAL A 147 -13.18 -0.46 -9.98
N ILE A 148 -14.49 -0.62 -9.81
CA ILE A 148 -15.13 -1.92 -9.54
C ILE A 148 -14.79 -2.92 -10.64
N THR A 149 -14.96 -2.56 -11.90
CA THR A 149 -14.62 -3.42 -13.05
C THR A 149 -13.15 -3.83 -13.00
N ARG A 150 -12.22 -2.92 -12.70
CA ARG A 150 -10.80 -3.26 -12.60
C ARG A 150 -10.50 -4.24 -11.47
N ILE A 151 -11.13 -4.07 -10.31
CA ILE A 151 -11.00 -5.00 -9.18
C ILE A 151 -11.55 -6.37 -9.57
N VAL A 152 -12.76 -6.41 -10.12
CA VAL A 152 -13.41 -7.66 -10.52
C VAL A 152 -12.56 -8.41 -11.56
N GLU A 153 -12.06 -7.71 -12.59
CA GLU A 153 -11.21 -8.31 -13.61
C GLU A 153 -9.87 -8.81 -13.07
N ALA A 154 -9.28 -8.12 -12.08
CA ALA A 154 -8.01 -8.52 -11.47
C ALA A 154 -8.16 -9.66 -10.44
N GLU A 155 -9.29 -9.71 -9.73
CA GLU A 155 -9.52 -10.67 -8.66
C GLU A 155 -10.24 -11.95 -9.11
N LYS A 156 -10.93 -11.94 -10.26
CA LYS A 156 -11.62 -13.13 -10.77
C LYS A 156 -10.62 -14.23 -11.17
N PRO A 157 -10.93 -15.51 -10.91
CA PRO A 157 -10.18 -16.60 -11.49
C PRO A 157 -10.16 -16.51 -13.03
N ALA A 158 -9.05 -16.90 -13.66
CA ALA A 158 -8.91 -16.81 -15.11
C ALA A 158 -9.96 -17.63 -15.89
N SER A 159 -10.44 -18.73 -15.31
CA SER A 159 -11.48 -19.59 -15.88
C SER A 159 -12.91 -19.04 -15.71
N THR A 160 -13.08 -17.96 -14.96
CA THR A 160 -14.40 -17.42 -14.61
C THR A 160 -14.76 -16.22 -15.49
N THR A 161 -15.98 -16.25 -16.02
CA THR A 161 -16.62 -15.10 -16.67
C THR A 161 -17.40 -14.29 -15.65
N VAL A 162 -17.55 -12.98 -15.89
CA VAL A 162 -18.20 -12.10 -14.93
C VAL A 162 -19.20 -11.18 -15.59
N GLU A 163 -20.29 -10.93 -14.89
CA GLU A 163 -21.32 -9.97 -15.24
C GLU A 163 -21.45 -8.98 -14.08
N ILE A 164 -21.42 -7.67 -14.36
CA ILE A 164 -21.55 -6.62 -13.34
C ILE A 164 -22.89 -5.93 -13.55
N VAL A 165 -23.75 -5.96 -12.52
CA VAL A 165 -25.08 -5.34 -12.55
C VAL A 165 -25.23 -4.35 -11.41
N VAL A 166 -25.83 -3.19 -11.67
CA VAL A 166 -26.13 -2.21 -10.62
C VAL A 166 -27.51 -2.53 -10.06
N ALA A 167 -27.64 -2.55 -8.73
CA ALA A 167 -28.93 -2.70 -8.07
C ALA A 167 -29.81 -1.47 -8.35
N GLU A 168 -31.06 -1.69 -8.75
CA GLU A 168 -32.05 -0.61 -8.88
C GLU A 168 -32.32 -0.01 -7.50
N GLU A 169 -32.32 1.32 -7.39
CA GLU A 169 -32.75 2.00 -6.17
C GLU A 169 -34.21 1.65 -5.91
N SER A 170 -34.47 0.87 -4.86
CA SER A 170 -35.83 0.68 -4.36
C SER A 170 -36.32 2.04 -3.86
N SER A 171 -37.15 2.70 -4.69
CA SER A 171 -37.85 3.95 -4.36
C SER A 171 -38.81 3.77 -3.19
#